data_AF-A0A5C3MET5-F1
#
_entry.id   AF-A0A5C3MET5-F1
#
_cell.length_a   1.000
_cell.length_b   1.000
_cell.length_c   1.000
_cell.angle_alpha   90.00
_cell.angle_beta   90.00
_cell.angle_gamma   90.00
#
_symmetry.space_group_name_H-M   'P 1'
#
loop_
_entity.id
_entity.type
_entity.pdbx_description
1 polymer ?
#
loop_
_entity_poly.entity_id
_entity_poly.type
_entity_poly.pdbx_seq_one_letter_code
_entity_poly.pdbx_strand_id
1 'polypeptide(L)'
;METLSDSKNGWLAIPDEDAIIAFARELMLTRYMAVAGCALLFYEWITTLDDEIAHIWPAKWSATKIIFLVNRYVNLGLQLAMICQFIGLTKVSGHATCVSYIIGYGIAVFLSLASVHVLALVRAWVIWGRRLWITLILASAYVLYALVCTALIIYASITVRSEILPWD
;
A
#
# COMPACT_ATOMS: atom_id res chain seq x y z
N MET A 1 -0.87 -39.34 -38.76
CA MET A 1 -2.10 -38.58 -39.07
C MET A 1 -2.94 -38.59 -37.81
N GLU A 2 -2.79 -37.60 -36.92
CA GLU A 2 -3.78 -37.16 -35.92
C GLU A 2 -3.11 -36.14 -34.98
N THR A 3 -2.90 -34.93 -35.49
CA THR A 3 -2.51 -33.75 -34.67
C THR A 3 -3.26 -32.51 -35.12
N LEU A 4 -4.51 -32.66 -35.58
CA LEU A 4 -5.33 -31.56 -36.12
C LEU A 4 -6.73 -31.50 -35.46
N SER A 5 -6.83 -31.77 -34.15
CA SER A 5 -8.08 -31.59 -33.40
C SER A 5 -8.01 -30.60 -32.22
N ASP A 6 -6.86 -29.97 -31.94
CA ASP A 6 -6.75 -29.02 -30.82
C ASP A 6 -6.85 -27.53 -31.21
N SER A 7 -6.99 -27.21 -32.50
CA SER A 7 -6.95 -25.81 -32.97
C SER A 7 -8.32 -25.11 -33.09
N LYS A 8 -9.43 -25.72 -32.64
CA LYS A 8 -10.77 -25.14 -32.84
C LYS A 8 -11.36 -24.35 -31.67
N ASN A 9 -10.76 -24.40 -30.48
CA ASN A 9 -11.31 -23.73 -29.30
C ASN A 9 -10.26 -22.88 -28.56
N GLY A 10 -9.57 -21.97 -29.26
CA GLY A 10 -8.58 -21.05 -28.67
C GLY A 10 -9.10 -20.15 -27.52
N TRP A 11 -10.41 -20.17 -27.26
CA TRP A 11 -11.09 -19.47 -26.17
C TRP A 11 -11.41 -20.36 -24.95
N LEU A 12 -11.19 -21.67 -25.03
CA LEU A 12 -11.42 -22.67 -23.98
C LEU A 12 -10.11 -23.37 -23.57
N ALA A 13 -8.97 -22.69 -23.67
CA ALA A 13 -7.76 -23.14 -22.98
C ALA A 13 -8.02 -23.01 -21.48
N ILE A 14 -8.55 -24.07 -20.87
CA ILE A 14 -8.63 -24.20 -19.41
C ILE A 14 -7.20 -23.99 -18.92
N PRO A 15 -6.94 -23.02 -18.03
CA PRO A 15 -5.59 -22.79 -17.53
C PRO A 15 -5.06 -24.10 -16.94
N ASP A 16 -3.80 -24.41 -17.26
CA ASP A 16 -3.12 -25.62 -16.75
C ASP A 16 -3.32 -25.73 -15.23
N GLU A 17 -3.50 -26.94 -14.73
CA GLU A 17 -3.76 -27.18 -13.29
C GLU A 17 -2.68 -26.52 -12.42
N ASP A 18 -1.43 -26.54 -12.87
CA ASP A 18 -0.30 -25.87 -12.24
C ASP A 18 -0.46 -24.34 -12.15
N ALA A 19 -1.05 -23.72 -13.18
CA ALA A 19 -1.28 -22.27 -13.21
C ALA A 19 -2.37 -21.86 -12.20
N ILE A 20 -3.42 -22.68 -12.06
CA ILE A 20 -4.48 -22.46 -11.08
C ILE A 20 -3.92 -22.58 -9.65
N ILE A 21 -3.13 -23.62 -9.40
CA ILE A 21 -2.49 -23.85 -8.08
C ILE A 21 -1.51 -22.72 -7.75
N ALA A 22 -0.72 -22.26 -8.74
CA ALA A 22 0.19 -21.15 -8.56
C ALA A 22 -0.57 -19.86 -8.20
N PHE A 23 -1.61 -19.51 -8.95
CA PHE A 23 -2.43 -18.34 -8.66
C PHE A 23 -3.09 -18.40 -7.27
N ALA A 24 -3.67 -19.56 -6.91
CA ALA A 24 -4.28 -19.75 -5.59
C ALA A 24 -3.27 -19.59 -4.46
N ARG A 25 -2.03 -20.07 -4.65
CA ARG A 25 -0.94 -19.91 -3.67
C ARG A 25 -0.55 -18.44 -3.50
N GLU A 26 -0.35 -17.70 -4.59
CA GLU A 26 -0.01 -16.27 -4.53
C GLU A 26 -1.11 -15.45 -3.83
N LEU A 27 -2.38 -15.77 -4.12
CA LEU A 27 -3.53 -15.15 -3.46
C LEU A 27 -3.54 -15.43 -1.94
N MET A 28 -3.29 -16.68 -1.54
CA MET A 28 -3.24 -17.06 -0.13
C MET A 28 -2.07 -16.40 0.59
N LEU A 29 -0.87 -16.36 -0.02
CA LEU A 29 0.29 -15.64 0.52
C LEU A 29 -0.02 -14.17 0.74
N THR A 30 -0.65 -13.51 -0.23
CA THR A 30 -1.05 -12.11 -0.13
C THR A 30 -2.00 -11.88 1.06
N ARG A 31 -2.98 -12.77 1.26
CA ARG A 31 -3.93 -12.69 2.38
C ARG A 31 -3.24 -12.87 3.73
N TYR A 32 -2.34 -13.85 3.85
CA TYR A 32 -1.59 -14.07 5.08
C TYR A 32 -0.68 -12.89 5.42
N MET A 33 0.04 -12.35 4.44
CA MET A 33 0.89 -11.17 4.62
C MET A 33 0.07 -9.94 5.02
N ALA A 34 -1.09 -9.73 4.41
CA ALA A 34 -1.98 -8.62 4.77
C ALA A 34 -2.44 -8.73 6.23
N VAL A 35 -2.91 -9.91 6.66
CA VAL A 35 -3.35 -10.15 8.04
C VAL A 35 -2.19 -9.98 9.03
N ALA A 36 -1.02 -10.54 8.74
CA ALA A 36 0.17 -10.41 9.58
C ALA A 36 0.60 -8.94 9.71
N GLY A 37 0.64 -8.19 8.60
CA GLY A 37 1.00 -6.78 8.60
C GLY A 37 0.01 -5.92 9.40
N CYS A 38 -1.28 -6.23 9.33
CA CYS A 38 -2.29 -5.53 10.13
C CYS A 38 -2.20 -5.88 11.61
N ALA A 39 -1.95 -7.15 11.96
CA ALA A 39 -1.73 -7.55 13.34
C ALA A 39 -0.54 -6.80 13.96
N LEU A 40 0.56 -6.65 13.21
CA LEU A 40 1.71 -5.84 13.62
C LEU A 40 1.32 -4.36 13.79
N LEU A 41 0.58 -3.79 12.83
CA LEU A 41 0.10 -2.40 12.90
C LEU A 41 -0.76 -2.17 14.15
N PHE A 42 -1.66 -3.10 14.47
CA PHE A 42 -2.48 -3.04 15.68
C PHE A 42 -1.64 -3.18 16.95
N TYR A 43 -0.65 -4.08 16.95
CA TYR A 43 0.27 -4.24 18.06
C TYR A 43 1.08 -2.97 18.33
N GLU A 44 1.64 -2.34 17.30
CA GLU A 44 2.33 -1.06 17.40
C GLU A 44 1.38 0.05 17.87
N TRP A 45 0.12 0.00 17.43
CA TRP A 45 -0.87 0.98 17.83
C TRP A 45 -1.22 0.87 19.33
N ILE A 46 -1.46 -0.34 19.84
CA ILE A 46 -1.79 -0.56 21.25
C ILE A 46 -0.60 -0.18 22.14
N THR A 47 0.60 -0.65 21.80
CA THR A 47 1.79 -0.44 22.62
C THR A 47 2.20 1.02 22.74
N THR A 48 1.94 1.83 21.71
CA THR A 48 2.27 3.27 21.72
C THR A 48 1.10 4.18 22.10
N LEU A 49 -0.09 3.62 22.39
CA LEU A 49 -1.28 4.40 22.73
C LEU A 49 -1.13 5.11 24.08
N ASP A 50 -0.57 4.42 25.08
CA ASP A 50 -0.38 4.99 26.42
C ASP A 50 0.55 6.22 26.37
N ASP A 51 1.67 6.09 25.65
CA ASP A 51 2.61 7.19 25.42
C ASP A 51 1.97 8.33 24.62
N GLU A 52 1.13 8.01 23.63
CA GLU A 52 0.43 9.00 22.82
C GLU A 52 -0.57 9.82 23.67
N ILE A 53 -1.36 9.16 24.52
CA ILE A 53 -2.31 9.84 25.40
C ILE A 53 -1.55 10.71 26.41
N ALA A 54 -0.43 10.23 26.94
CA ALA A 54 0.36 10.98 27.92
C ALA A 54 1.08 12.19 27.31
N HIS A 55 1.59 12.10 26.07
CA HIS A 55 2.50 13.12 25.52
C HIS A 55 1.91 13.92 24.35
N ILE A 56 1.13 13.29 23.47
CA ILE A 56 0.64 13.92 22.24
C ILE A 56 -0.70 14.61 22.50
N TRP A 57 -1.60 14.00 23.25
CA TRP A 57 -2.93 14.56 23.52
C TRP A 57 -2.88 15.91 24.26
N PRO A 58 -2.11 16.08 25.35
CA PRO A 58 -2.00 17.36 26.04
C PRO A 58 -1.14 18.39 25.30
N ALA A 59 -0.35 17.98 24.30
CA ALA A 59 0.48 18.90 23.53
C ALA A 59 -0.36 19.89 22.71
N LYS A 60 0.14 21.12 22.53
CA LYS A 60 -0.49 22.16 21.71
C LYS A 60 -0.67 21.66 20.27
N TRP A 61 -1.77 22.08 19.64
CA TRP A 61 -2.03 21.81 18.23
C TRP A 61 -0.90 22.39 17.37
N SER A 62 -0.18 21.52 16.68
CA SER A 62 0.89 21.86 15.73
C SER A 62 0.67 21.08 14.45
N ALA A 63 1.21 21.58 13.33
CA ALA A 63 1.14 20.89 12.05
C ALA A 63 1.69 19.45 12.14
N THR A 64 2.77 19.25 12.89
CA THR A 64 3.37 17.93 13.13
C THR A 64 2.42 17.00 13.88
N LYS A 65 1.71 17.49 14.90
CA LYS A 65 0.70 16.70 15.64
C LYS A 65 -0.45 16.27 14.71
N ILE A 66 -0.95 17.18 13.88
CA ILE A 66 -2.05 16.88 12.94
C ILE A 66 -1.60 15.82 11.93
N ILE A 67 -0.45 16.02 11.28
CA ILE A 67 0.08 15.08 10.29
C ILE A 67 0.29 13.71 10.92
N PHE A 68 0.86 13.64 12.13
CA PHE A 68 1.05 12.39 12.86
C PHE A 68 -0.28 11.67 13.13
N LEU A 69 -1.26 12.37 13.71
CA LEU A 69 -2.56 11.78 14.07
C LEU A 69 -3.33 11.33 12.82
N VAL A 70 -3.42 12.20 11.81
CA VAL A 70 -4.09 11.86 10.54
C VAL A 70 -3.41 10.65 9.93
N ASN A 71 -2.09 10.61 9.88
CA ASN A 71 -1.41 9.48 9.29
C ASN A 71 -1.70 8.17 10.04
N ARG A 72 -1.58 8.21 11.37
CA ARG A 72 -1.78 7.04 12.23
C ARG A 72 -3.20 6.47 12.10
N TYR A 73 -4.22 7.30 12.24
CA TYR A 73 -5.61 6.82 12.27
C TYR A 73 -6.17 6.54 10.87
N VAL A 74 -5.81 7.33 9.86
CA VAL A 74 -6.24 7.05 8.48
C VAL A 74 -5.59 5.77 7.97
N ASN A 75 -4.29 5.55 8.25
CA ASN A 75 -3.62 4.33 7.85
C ASN A 75 -4.22 3.09 8.53
N LEU A 76 -4.52 3.17 9.83
CA LEU A 76 -5.20 2.09 10.56
C LEU A 76 -6.57 1.76 9.96
N GLY A 77 -7.39 2.77 9.68
CA GLY A 77 -8.72 2.58 9.07
C GLY A 77 -8.64 2.01 7.66
N LEU A 78 -7.69 2.50 6.85
CA LEU A 78 -7.47 2.02 5.49
C LEU A 78 -7.02 0.55 5.49
N GLN A 79 -6.12 0.17 6.40
CA GLN A 79 -5.60 -1.19 6.50
C GLN A 79 -6.67 -2.18 6.96
N LEU A 80 -7.55 -1.74 7.88
CA LEU A 80 -8.70 -2.52 8.30
C LEU A 80 -9.70 -2.71 7.15
N ALA A 81 -10.01 -1.64 6.40
CA ALA A 81 -10.89 -1.72 5.24
C ALA A 81 -10.34 -2.68 4.17
N MET A 82 -9.03 -2.64 3.92
CA MET A 82 -8.35 -3.54 2.99
C MET A 82 -8.51 -5.00 3.44
N ILE A 83 -8.27 -5.32 4.71
CA ILE A 83 -8.45 -6.68 5.21
C ILE A 83 -9.89 -7.16 5.11
N CYS A 84 -10.86 -6.32 5.47
CA CYS A 84 -12.28 -6.65 5.34
C CYS A 84 -12.62 -7.07 3.90
N GLN A 85 -11.99 -6.44 2.91
CA GLN A 85 -12.10 -6.82 1.51
C GLN A 85 -11.42 -8.17 1.22
N PHE A 86 -10.17 -8.38 1.66
CA PHE A 86 -9.41 -9.62 1.40
C PHE A 86 -9.98 -10.88 2.09
N ILE A 87 -10.69 -10.72 3.20
CA ILE A 87 -11.39 -11.83 3.87
C ILE A 87 -12.84 -12.00 3.42
N GLY A 88 -13.32 -11.13 2.52
CA GLY A 88 -14.64 -11.24 1.90
C GLY A 88 -15.81 -10.73 2.75
N LEU A 89 -15.54 -9.91 3.77
CA LEU A 89 -16.59 -9.26 4.57
C LEU A 89 -17.27 -8.12 3.79
N THR A 90 -16.53 -7.43 2.92
CA THR A 90 -17.07 -6.42 2.01
C THR A 90 -17.00 -6.93 0.58
N LYS A 91 -18.08 -6.69 -0.19
CA LYS A 91 -18.12 -6.99 -1.62
C LYS A 91 -18.04 -5.68 -2.39
N VAL A 92 -16.96 -5.49 -3.13
CA VAL A 92 -16.89 -4.42 -4.14
C VAL A 92 -17.47 -5.00 -5.42
N SER A 93 -18.68 -4.62 -5.77
CA SER A 93 -19.33 -5.02 -7.02
C SER A 93 -18.92 -4.06 -8.14
N GLY A 94 -18.35 -4.62 -9.22
CA GLY A 94 -17.97 -3.91 -10.44
C GLY A 94 -16.46 -3.76 -10.62
N HIS A 95 -15.98 -4.05 -11.83
CA HIS A 95 -14.57 -4.00 -12.21
C HIS A 95 -13.97 -2.60 -12.03
N ALA A 96 -14.68 -1.55 -12.48
CA ALA A 96 -14.23 -0.17 -12.34
C ALA A 96 -14.05 0.28 -10.88
N THR A 97 -14.95 -0.15 -9.99
CA THR A 97 -14.88 0.16 -8.55
C THR A 97 -13.71 -0.57 -7.89
N CYS A 98 -13.44 -1.82 -8.28
CA CYS A 98 -12.30 -2.59 -7.78
C CYS A 98 -10.95 -1.95 -8.18
N VAL A 99 -10.80 -1.58 -9.45
CA VAL A 99 -9.59 -0.90 -9.95
C VAL A 99 -9.38 0.43 -9.23
N SER A 100 -10.44 1.23 -9.09
CA SER A 100 -10.37 2.52 -8.38
C SER A 100 -9.99 2.35 -6.92
N TYR A 101 -10.52 1.31 -6.26
CA TYR A 101 -10.20 0.99 -4.87
C TYR A 101 -8.72 0.59 -4.71
N ILE A 102 -8.21 -0.29 -5.56
CA ILE A 102 -6.80 -0.74 -5.53
C ILE A 102 -5.84 0.44 -5.77
N ILE A 103 -6.12 1.27 -6.78
CA ILE A 103 -5.30 2.45 -7.09
C ILE A 103 -5.35 3.46 -5.94
N GLY A 104 -6.56 3.77 -5.44
CA GLY A 104 -6.75 4.71 -4.33
C GLY A 104 -6.03 4.25 -3.05
N TYR A 105 -6.12 2.96 -2.74
CA TYR A 105 -5.40 2.35 -1.63
C TYR A 105 -3.87 2.49 -1.80
N GLY A 106 -3.33 2.20 -2.98
CA GLY A 106 -1.90 2.36 -3.27
C GLY A 106 -1.40 3.80 -3.09
N ILE A 107 -2.19 4.78 -3.55
CA ILE A 107 -1.88 6.22 -3.36
C ILE A 107 -1.89 6.58 -1.87
N ALA A 108 -2.88 6.10 -1.12
CA ALA A 108 -3.00 6.43 0.29
C ALA A 108 -1.84 5.82 1.13
N VAL A 109 -1.44 4.58 0.85
CA VAL A 109 -0.26 3.97 1.47
C VAL A 109 1.02 4.76 1.14
N PHE A 110 1.18 5.19 -0.11
CA PHE A 110 2.31 6.01 -0.52
C PHE A 110 2.38 7.34 0.25
N LEU A 111 1.27 8.06 0.35
CA LEU A 111 1.19 9.29 1.15
C LEU A 111 1.56 9.03 2.61
N SER A 112 1.16 7.87 3.14
CA SER A 112 1.53 7.49 4.50
C SER A 112 3.02 7.27 4.69
N LEU A 113 3.63 6.48 3.82
CA LEU A 113 5.08 6.26 3.83
C LEU A 113 5.84 7.57 3.66
N ALA A 114 5.42 8.43 2.73
CA ALA A 114 6.01 9.75 2.52
C ALA A 114 6.01 10.58 3.81
N SER A 115 4.90 10.60 4.56
CA SER A 115 4.80 11.33 5.83
C SER A 115 5.75 10.78 6.90
N VAL A 116 5.88 9.45 7.00
CA VAL A 116 6.80 8.79 7.95
C VAL A 116 8.25 9.13 7.61
N HIS A 117 8.61 9.11 6.33
CA HIS A 117 9.94 9.53 5.89
C HIS A 117 10.21 10.99 6.24
N VAL A 118 9.28 11.91 6.00
CA VAL A 118 9.44 13.32 6.39
C VAL A 118 9.67 13.46 7.90
N LEU A 119 8.89 12.75 8.73
CA LEU A 119 9.09 12.76 10.19
C LEU A 119 10.45 12.20 10.60
N ALA A 120 10.90 11.10 9.97
CA ALA A 120 12.22 10.53 10.21
C ALA A 120 13.35 11.51 9.82
N LEU A 121 13.20 12.21 8.70
CA LEU A 121 14.14 13.22 8.24
C LEU A 121 14.20 14.43 9.18
N VAL A 122 13.05 14.90 9.68
CA VAL A 122 13.00 15.98 10.67
C VAL A 122 13.74 15.57 11.95
N ARG A 123 13.52 14.35 12.45
CA ARG A 123 14.23 13.82 13.63
C ARG A 123 15.73 13.72 13.39
N ALA A 124 16.14 13.16 12.24
CA ALA A 124 17.54 13.09 11.86
C ALA A 124 18.17 14.50 11.77
N TRP A 125 17.48 15.45 11.14
CA TRP A 125 17.96 16.82 11.00
C TRP A 125 18.23 17.51 12.35
N VAL A 126 17.38 17.27 13.35
CA VAL A 126 17.58 17.77 14.72
C VAL A 126 18.80 17.13 15.37
N ILE A 127 18.95 15.80 15.29
CA ILE A 127 20.07 15.05 15.89
C ILE A 127 21.42 15.51 15.32
N TRP A 128 21.49 15.75 14.01
CA TRP A 128 22.72 16.12 13.32
C TRP A 128 23.05 17.63 13.39
N GLY A 129 22.40 18.37 14.30
CA GLY A 129 22.71 19.77 14.58
C GLY A 129 22.46 20.71 13.40
N ARG A 130 21.47 20.38 12.55
CA ARG A 130 21.01 21.24 11.43
C ARG A 130 22.10 21.58 10.39
N ARG A 131 23.13 20.74 10.25
CA ARG A 131 24.19 20.92 9.25
C ARG A 131 23.63 20.82 7.83
N LEU A 132 23.80 21.87 7.02
CA LEU A 132 23.19 22.01 5.70
C LEU A 132 23.54 20.86 4.73
N TRP A 133 24.79 20.37 4.76
CA TRP A 133 25.21 19.25 3.91
C TRP A 133 24.42 17.96 4.18
N ILE A 134 24.12 17.67 5.45
CA ILE A 134 23.35 16.48 5.83
C ILE A 134 21.90 16.67 5.41
N THR A 135 21.35 17.89 5.58
CA THR A 135 20.02 18.22 5.07
C THR A 135 19.92 18.04 3.55
N LEU A 136 20.92 18.49 2.79
CA LEU A 136 20.95 18.34 1.33
C LEU A 136 20.99 16.87 0.91
N ILE A 137 21.84 16.06 1.55
CA ILE A 137 21.91 14.62 1.29
C ILE A 137 20.56 13.95 1.58
N LEU A 138 20.00 14.20 2.76
CA LEU A 138 18.72 13.63 3.18
C LEU A 138 17.54 14.08 2.28
N ALA A 139 17.51 15.35 1.90
CA ALA A 139 16.49 15.88 1.00
C ALA A 139 16.63 15.29 -0.41
N SER A 140 17.85 15.18 -0.93
CA SER A 140 18.10 14.58 -2.25
C SER A 140 17.69 13.11 -2.30
N ALA A 141 18.02 12.34 -1.25
CA ALA A 141 17.62 10.95 -1.13
C ALA A 141 16.10 10.79 -1.07
N TYR A 142 15.42 11.67 -0.32
CA TYR A 142 13.95 11.67 -0.25
C TYR A 142 13.29 12.05 -1.56
N VAL A 143 13.79 13.07 -2.26
CA VAL A 143 13.27 13.48 -3.57
C VAL A 143 13.44 12.35 -4.58
N LEU A 144 14.61 11.71 -4.61
CA LEU A 144 14.86 10.56 -5.48
C LEU A 144 13.89 9.41 -5.17
N TYR A 145 13.73 9.06 -3.89
CA TYR A 145 12.76 8.05 -3.45
C TYR A 145 11.33 8.38 -3.90
N ALA A 146 10.88 9.61 -3.66
CA ALA A 146 9.54 10.06 -4.03
C ALA A 146 9.32 10.00 -5.54
N LEU A 147 10.31 10.41 -6.35
CA LEU A 147 10.25 10.34 -7.81
C LEU A 147 10.13 8.89 -8.32
N VAL A 148 10.99 7.99 -7.81
CA VAL A 148 10.98 6.58 -8.20
C VAL A 148 9.65 5.93 -7.83
N CYS A 149 9.18 6.10 -6.60
CA CYS A 149 7.89 5.54 -6.18
C CYS A 149 6.72 6.09 -6.98
N THR A 150 6.69 7.39 -7.27
CA THR A 150 5.63 7.99 -8.07
C THR A 150 5.63 7.43 -9.51
N ALA A 151 6.81 7.28 -10.12
CA ALA A 151 6.94 6.69 -11.45
C ALA A 151 6.44 5.23 -11.48
N LEU A 152 6.80 4.43 -10.46
CA LEU A 152 6.34 3.05 -10.33
C LEU A 152 4.83 2.94 -10.14
N ILE A 153 4.23 3.81 -9.31
CA ILE A 153 2.77 3.83 -9.09
C ILE A 153 2.05 4.21 -10.39
N ILE A 154 2.55 5.22 -11.11
CA ILE A 154 1.97 5.62 -12.40
C ILE A 154 2.06 4.46 -13.38
N TYR A 155 3.24 3.86 -13.53
CA TYR A 155 3.46 2.70 -14.41
C TYR A 155 2.50 1.56 -14.06
N ALA A 156 2.46 1.14 -12.79
CA ALA A 156 1.56 0.09 -12.32
C ALA A 156 0.08 0.43 -12.57
N SER A 157 -0.33 1.68 -12.33
CA SER A 157 -1.71 2.11 -12.55
C SER A 157 -2.12 2.06 -14.02
N ILE A 158 -1.19 2.36 -14.94
CA ILE A 158 -1.42 2.28 -16.39
C ILE A 158 -1.51 0.82 -16.80
N THR A 159 -0.58 -0.03 -16.35
CA THR A 159 -0.58 -1.46 -16.67
C THR A 159 -1.86 -2.15 -16.19
N VAL A 160 -2.21 -1.96 -14.92
CA VAL A 160 -3.43 -2.52 -14.30
C VAL A 160 -4.68 -2.04 -15.05
N ARG A 161 -4.73 -0.76 -15.43
CA ARG A 161 -5.84 -0.22 -16.21
C ARG A 161 -5.92 -0.86 -17.60
N SER A 162 -4.78 -1.03 -18.27
CA SER A 162 -4.73 -1.56 -19.63
C SER A 162 -5.02 -3.05 -19.73
N GLU A 163 -4.74 -3.84 -18.68
CA GLU A 163 -5.02 -5.28 -18.66
C GLU A 163 -6.46 -5.60 -18.24
N ILE A 164 -7.07 -4.77 -17.39
CA ILE A 164 -8.40 -5.03 -16.83
C ILE A 164 -9.54 -4.39 -17.64
N LEU A 165 -9.34 -3.20 -18.21
CA LEU A 165 -10.36 -2.51 -19.03
C LEU A 165 -10.40 -2.84 -20.55
N PRO A 166 -9.61 -3.75 -21.16
CA PRO A 166 -9.73 -3.99 -22.60
C PRO A 166 -10.98 -4.80 -22.98
N TRP A 167 -11.81 -5.18 -22.00
CA TRP A 167 -13.00 -6.03 -22.16
C TRP A 167 -14.33 -5.33 -21.81
N ASP A 168 -14.31 -4.03 -21.52
CA ASP A 168 -15.50 -3.16 -21.41
C ASP A 168 -15.78 -2.47 -22.77
#